data_AF-A0A498MRJ8-F1
#
_entry.id   AF-A0A498MRJ8-F1
#
_cell.length_a   1.000
_cell.length_b   1.000
_cell.length_c   1.000
_cell.angle_alpha   90.00
_cell.angle_beta   90.00
_cell.angle_gamma   90.00
#
_symmetry.space_group_name_H-M   'P 1'
#
loop_
_entity.id
_entity.type
_entity.pdbx_description
1 polymer ?
#
loop_
_entity_poly.entity_id
_entity_poly.type
_entity_poly.pdbx_seq_one_letter_code
_entity_poly.pdbx_strand_id
1 'polypeptide(L)'
;METHEEKPIIYTMENKPIVTCAGDQNLFTALYGSLTQQLPREPMEWRRSYGRAPKMIYLEANFVQFKEELLPKEGNKALLTFPFLHIYWTDCCDTEVYKASVKEDMQRWQAVLRLHGSVDWLIVVVESDNKKKNKTNILPRTSIVDKIRNDFCNKQSDR
;
A
#
# COMPACT_ATOMS: atom_id res chain seq x y z
N MET A 1 33.38 -14.33 19.35
CA MET A 1 31.96 -14.40 18.97
C MET A 1 31.83 -13.73 17.62
N GLU A 2 31.88 -14.51 16.55
CA GLU A 2 31.65 -13.99 15.20
C GLU A 2 30.16 -13.69 15.07
N THR A 3 29.85 -12.43 14.84
CA THR A 3 28.50 -11.98 14.50
C THR A 3 28.14 -12.60 13.15
N HIS A 4 27.24 -13.59 13.16
CA HIS A 4 26.64 -14.12 11.95
C HIS A 4 25.91 -12.98 11.23
N GLU A 5 26.55 -12.44 10.21
CA GLU A 5 25.94 -11.50 9.28
C GLU A 5 24.91 -12.27 8.46
N GLU A 6 23.65 -12.19 8.88
CA GLU A 6 22.53 -12.82 8.20
C GLU A 6 22.42 -12.22 6.79
N LYS A 7 22.84 -13.01 5.79
CA LYS A 7 22.82 -12.57 4.40
C LYS A 7 21.39 -12.16 4.03
N PRO A 8 21.18 -10.97 3.44
CA PRO A 8 19.86 -10.53 3.06
C PRO A 8 19.24 -11.55 2.09
N ILE A 9 18.00 -11.94 2.34
CA ILE A 9 17.24 -12.80 1.44
C ILE A 9 17.01 -12.01 0.15
N ILE A 10 17.70 -12.40 -0.92
CA ILE A 10 17.56 -11.78 -2.24
C ILE A 10 16.37 -12.46 -2.94
N TYR A 11 15.29 -11.72 -3.16
CA TYR A 11 14.04 -12.22 -3.77
C TYR A 11 14.01 -12.16 -5.31
N THR A 12 15.16 -12.15 -6.01
CA THR A 12 15.17 -11.88 -7.46
C THR A 12 15.52 -13.10 -8.31
N MET A 13 14.49 -13.78 -8.83
CA MET A 13 14.59 -14.59 -10.07
C MET A 13 14.01 -13.83 -11.27
N GLU A 14 13.22 -12.77 -11.05
CA GLU A 14 12.64 -11.90 -12.07
C GLU A 14 12.93 -10.44 -11.68
N ASN A 15 13.29 -9.57 -12.64
CA ASN A 15 13.58 -8.14 -12.42
C ASN A 15 12.29 -7.32 -12.14
N LYS A 16 11.44 -7.82 -11.24
CA LYS A 16 10.17 -7.20 -10.86
C LYS A 16 10.30 -6.62 -9.46
N PRO A 17 9.85 -5.39 -9.26
CA PRO A 17 9.96 -4.75 -7.97
C PRO A 17 8.94 -5.36 -6.99
N ILE A 18 9.25 -5.33 -5.69
CA ILE A 18 8.46 -6.01 -4.66
C ILE A 18 7.53 -5.01 -3.98
N VAL A 19 6.26 -5.38 -3.83
CA VAL A 19 5.21 -4.61 -3.18
C VAL A 19 4.70 -5.39 -1.98
N THR A 20 4.67 -4.78 -0.80
CA THR A 20 4.10 -5.44 0.38
C THR A 20 2.63 -5.09 0.58
N CYS A 21 1.82 -6.05 1.01
CA CYS A 21 0.40 -5.86 1.32
C CYS A 21 0.14 -6.04 2.84
N ALA A 22 -0.38 -5.00 3.49
CA ALA A 22 -0.86 -4.99 4.86
C ALA A 22 -2.39 -4.84 4.92
N GLY A 23 -2.99 -4.97 6.10
CA GLY A 23 -4.44 -4.83 6.30
C GLY A 23 -5.18 -6.14 6.04
N ASP A 24 -6.30 -6.07 5.31
CA ASP A 24 -7.15 -7.23 5.03
C ASP A 24 -6.55 -8.15 3.96
N GLN A 25 -5.98 -9.27 4.42
CA GLN A 25 -5.34 -10.26 3.56
C GLN A 25 -6.34 -11.05 2.70
N ASN A 26 -7.56 -11.26 3.19
CA ASN A 26 -8.59 -11.98 2.43
C ASN A 26 -9.06 -11.13 1.26
N LEU A 27 -9.28 -9.83 1.51
CA LEU A 27 -9.61 -8.86 0.48
C LEU A 27 -8.55 -8.79 -0.62
N PHE A 28 -7.27 -8.67 -0.25
CA PHE A 28 -6.18 -8.66 -1.23
C PHE A 28 -6.13 -9.96 -2.03
N THR A 29 -6.23 -11.12 -1.37
CA THR A 29 -6.16 -12.43 -2.03
C THR A 29 -7.29 -12.60 -3.06
N ALA A 30 -8.50 -12.10 -2.76
CA ALA A 30 -9.62 -12.10 -3.69
C ALA A 30 -9.37 -11.26 -4.95
N LEU A 31 -8.57 -10.18 -4.85
CA LEU A 31 -8.25 -9.27 -5.95
C LEU A 31 -6.94 -9.62 -6.68
N TYR A 32 -6.07 -10.43 -6.07
CA TYR A 32 -4.73 -10.73 -6.55
C TYR A 32 -4.68 -11.26 -7.99
N GLY A 33 -5.55 -12.21 -8.33
CA GLY A 33 -5.59 -12.80 -9.68
C GLY A 33 -5.92 -11.76 -10.75
N SER A 34 -6.90 -10.89 -10.50
CA SER A 34 -7.25 -9.80 -11.42
C SER A 34 -6.12 -8.77 -11.51
N LEU A 35 -5.55 -8.37 -10.38
CA LEU A 35 -4.50 -7.37 -10.32
C LEU A 35 -3.27 -7.79 -11.12
N THR A 36 -2.77 -9.01 -10.88
CA THR A 36 -1.58 -9.54 -11.59
C THR A 36 -1.82 -9.78 -13.07
N GLN A 37 -3.05 -10.11 -13.49
CA GLN A 37 -3.39 -10.31 -14.89
C GLN A 37 -3.54 -8.98 -15.65
N GLN A 38 -4.14 -7.97 -15.02
CA GLN A 38 -4.51 -6.71 -15.69
C GLN A 38 -3.42 -5.64 -15.63
N LEU A 39 -2.67 -5.53 -14.51
CA LEU A 39 -1.61 -4.54 -14.32
C LEU A 39 -0.58 -4.47 -15.49
N PRO A 40 -0.07 -5.60 -16.02
CA PRO A 40 0.86 -5.58 -17.16
C PRO A 40 0.20 -5.31 -18.52
N ARG A 41 -1.14 -5.36 -18.61
CA ARG A 41 -1.88 -5.19 -19.87
C ARG A 41 -2.32 -3.75 -20.10
N GLU A 42 -2.52 -3.01 -19.02
CA GLU A 42 -2.96 -1.62 -19.07
C GLU A 42 -1.75 -0.67 -19.14
N PRO A 43 -1.64 0.16 -20.19
CA PRO A 43 -0.57 1.13 -20.27
C PRO A 43 -0.81 2.27 -19.27
N MET A 44 0.19 2.54 -18.43
CA MET A 44 0.18 3.59 -17.41
C MET A 44 0.93 4.82 -17.90
N GLU A 45 0.39 6.02 -17.64
CA GLU A 45 1.08 7.28 -17.91
C GLU A 45 2.15 7.54 -16.84
N TRP A 46 3.42 7.45 -17.23
CA TRP A 46 4.53 7.94 -16.42
C TRP A 46 4.78 9.42 -16.69
N ARG A 47 4.38 10.26 -15.74
CA ARG A 47 4.73 11.67 -15.70
C ARG A 47 6.19 11.84 -15.27
N ARG A 48 6.99 12.41 -16.15
CA ARG A 48 8.43 12.57 -15.93
C ARG A 48 8.72 13.96 -15.37
N SER A 49 9.69 14.03 -14.45
CA SER A 49 10.12 15.29 -13.83
C SER A 49 10.64 16.30 -14.86
N TYR A 50 10.59 17.58 -14.48
CA TYR A 50 11.11 18.73 -15.24
C TYR A 50 10.40 18.96 -16.59
N GLY A 51 9.08 18.79 -16.63
CA GLY A 51 8.27 19.10 -17.81
C GLY A 51 8.53 18.20 -19.02
N ARG A 52 9.24 17.08 -18.83
CA ARG A 52 9.45 16.10 -19.89
C ARG A 52 8.11 15.46 -20.26
N ALA A 53 7.88 15.25 -21.55
CA ALA A 53 6.64 14.66 -22.05
C ALA A 53 6.29 13.34 -21.30
N PRO A 54 5.03 13.01 -21.05
CA PRO A 54 4.70 11.72 -20.45
C PRO A 54 5.13 10.53 -21.32
N LYS A 55 5.31 9.36 -20.71
CA LYS A 55 5.55 8.09 -21.42
C LYS A 55 4.54 7.05 -20.98
N MET A 56 4.05 6.27 -21.94
CA MET A 56 3.26 5.07 -21.61
C MET A 56 4.22 3.95 -21.22
N ILE A 57 3.98 3.32 -20.07
CA ILE A 57 4.74 2.18 -19.56
C ILE A 57 3.80 1.06 -19.15
N TYR A 58 4.30 -0.17 -19.13
CA TYR A 58 3.59 -1.31 -18.54
C TYR A 58 4.25 -1.64 -17.21
N LEU A 59 3.45 -1.95 -16.19
CA LEU A 59 3.93 -2.22 -14.85
C LEU A 59 3.75 -3.68 -14.50
N GLU A 60 4.78 -4.24 -13.87
CA GLU A 60 4.75 -5.55 -13.25
C GLU A 60 5.33 -5.43 -11.85
N ALA A 61 4.82 -6.23 -10.92
CA ALA A 61 5.26 -6.23 -9.53
C ALA A 61 5.03 -7.61 -8.90
N ASN A 62 5.89 -7.95 -7.96
CA ASN A 62 5.71 -9.11 -7.08
C ASN A 62 5.05 -8.65 -5.79
N PHE A 63 3.90 -9.23 -5.44
CA PHE A 63 3.20 -8.87 -4.21
C PHE A 63 3.48 -9.90 -3.12
N VAL A 64 3.82 -9.43 -1.93
CA VAL A 64 4.08 -10.26 -0.75
C VAL A 64 3.32 -9.70 0.46
N GLN A 65 3.05 -10.53 1.45
CA GLN A 65 2.49 -10.03 2.71
C GLN A 65 3.50 -9.09 3.38
N PHE A 66 3.02 -7.97 3.92
CA PHE A 66 3.83 -7.08 4.73
C PHE A 66 4.34 -7.79 5.97
N LYS A 67 5.66 -7.72 6.16
CA LYS A 67 6.33 -8.08 7.39
C LYS A 67 7.46 -7.09 7.63
N GLU A 68 7.67 -6.68 8.87
CA GLU A 68 8.65 -5.65 9.21
C GLU A 68 10.07 -6.07 8.84
N GLU A 69 10.39 -7.37 8.94
CA GLU A 69 11.70 -7.91 8.55
C GLU A 69 12.03 -7.78 7.06
N LEU A 70 11.03 -7.52 6.21
CA LEU A 70 11.24 -7.27 4.78
C LEU A 70 11.65 -5.82 4.51
N LEU A 71 11.52 -4.93 5.49
CA LEU A 71 11.90 -3.53 5.33
C LEU A 71 13.43 -3.39 5.25
N PRO A 72 13.93 -2.53 4.34
CA PRO A 72 15.35 -2.31 4.21
C PRO A 72 15.97 -1.75 5.50
N LYS A 73 16.99 -2.45 6.02
CA LYS A 73 17.82 -1.95 7.13
C LYS A 73 18.70 -0.80 6.66
N GLU A 74 19.19 0.02 7.59
CA GLU A 74 19.96 1.24 7.29
C GLU A 74 21.05 1.02 6.22
N GLY A 75 21.06 1.89 5.21
CA GLY A 75 22.07 1.89 4.14
C GLY A 75 21.78 0.98 2.93
N ASN A 76 20.86 0.01 3.01
CA ASN A 76 20.59 -0.90 1.91
C ASN A 76 19.22 -0.67 1.25
N LYS A 77 19.18 0.08 0.15
CA LYS A 77 17.94 0.47 -0.56
C LYS A 77 17.87 -0.06 -2.00
N ALA A 78 18.46 -1.22 -2.25
CA ALA A 78 18.43 -1.81 -3.60
C ALA A 78 16.99 -2.13 -4.02
N LEU A 79 16.51 -1.45 -5.08
CA LEU A 79 15.10 -1.45 -5.52
C LEU A 79 14.53 -2.84 -5.82
N LEU A 80 15.37 -3.75 -6.34
CA LEU A 80 14.96 -5.10 -6.69
C LEU A 80 15.13 -6.09 -5.52
N THR A 81 15.88 -5.70 -4.49
CA THR A 81 16.15 -6.57 -3.33
C THR A 81 15.14 -6.36 -2.22
N PHE A 82 14.72 -5.11 -2.01
CA PHE A 82 13.80 -4.74 -0.94
C PHE A 82 12.48 -4.24 -1.51
N PRO A 83 11.36 -4.44 -0.80
CA PRO A 83 10.10 -3.83 -1.17
C PRO A 83 10.22 -2.31 -1.17
N PHE A 84 9.73 -1.71 -2.26
CA PHE A 84 9.82 -0.26 -2.47
C PHE A 84 8.46 0.43 -2.29
N LEU A 85 7.36 -0.32 -2.36
CA LEU A 85 6.01 0.20 -2.18
C LEU A 85 5.25 -0.66 -1.16
N HIS A 86 4.55 0.01 -0.25
CA HIS A 86 3.77 -0.64 0.79
C HIS A 86 2.30 -0.27 0.67
N ILE A 87 1.43 -1.26 0.52
CA ILE A 87 -0.02 -1.06 0.33
C ILE A 87 -0.77 -1.55 1.56
N TYR A 88 -1.67 -0.74 2.10
CA TYR A 88 -2.63 -1.17 3.12
C TYR A 88 -4.02 -1.36 2.49
N TRP A 89 -4.58 -2.56 2.62
CA TRP A 89 -5.88 -2.92 2.05
C TRP A 89 -6.97 -2.87 3.11
N THR A 90 -8.09 -2.23 2.79
CA THR A 90 -9.28 -2.23 3.64
C THR A 90 -10.54 -2.11 2.80
N ASP A 91 -11.62 -2.73 3.25
CA ASP A 91 -12.98 -2.53 2.73
C ASP A 91 -13.91 -1.96 3.82
N CYS A 92 -13.31 -1.28 4.81
CA CYS A 92 -14.02 -0.67 5.92
C CYS A 92 -15.02 0.36 5.40
N CYS A 93 -16.31 0.11 5.65
CA CYS A 93 -17.40 1.00 5.28
C CYS A 93 -18.16 1.56 6.51
N ASP A 94 -17.78 1.14 7.72
CA ASP A 94 -18.43 1.52 8.97
C ASP A 94 -17.55 2.48 9.77
N THR A 95 -18.13 3.62 10.17
CA THR A 95 -17.42 4.68 10.89
C THR A 95 -16.99 4.28 12.29
N GLU A 96 -17.80 3.51 13.00
CA GLU A 96 -17.51 3.13 14.37
C GLU A 96 -16.43 2.04 14.38
N VAL A 97 -16.49 1.09 13.44
CA VAL A 97 -15.39 0.11 13.22
C VAL A 97 -14.10 0.83 12.85
N TYR A 98 -14.16 1.83 11.96
CA TYR A 98 -12.97 2.60 11.58
C TYR A 98 -12.29 3.25 12.79
N LYS A 99 -13.06 3.93 13.64
CA LYS A 99 -12.55 4.59 14.85
C LYS A 99 -12.06 3.60 15.89
N ALA A 100 -12.72 2.45 16.02
CA ALA A 100 -12.44 1.49 17.07
C ALA A 100 -11.19 0.63 16.81
N SER A 101 -10.85 0.36 15.55
CA SER A 101 -9.71 -0.52 15.23
C SER A 101 -8.94 -0.12 13.98
N VAL A 102 -9.61 0.05 12.84
CA VAL A 102 -8.92 0.17 11.54
C VAL A 102 -7.97 1.37 11.50
N LYS A 103 -8.37 2.49 12.09
CA LYS A 103 -7.51 3.68 12.18
C LYS A 103 -6.22 3.39 12.96
N GLU A 104 -6.32 2.72 14.10
CA GLU A 104 -5.17 2.40 14.93
C GLU A 104 -4.22 1.41 14.22
N ASP A 105 -4.77 0.40 13.54
CA ASP A 105 -3.98 -0.56 12.76
C ASP A 105 -3.19 0.13 11.64
N MET A 106 -3.85 1.03 10.90
CA MET A 106 -3.20 1.83 9.86
C MET A 106 -2.12 2.76 10.42
N GLN A 107 -2.38 3.39 11.58
CA GLN A 107 -1.40 4.25 12.26
C GLN A 107 -0.18 3.45 12.72
N ARG A 108 -0.38 2.24 13.26
CA ARG A 108 0.72 1.35 13.65
C ARG A 108 1.56 0.93 12.45
N TRP A 109 0.91 0.49 11.37
CA TRP A 109 1.59 0.15 10.12
C TRP A 109 2.40 1.34 9.57
N GLN A 110 1.82 2.53 9.49
CA GLN A 110 2.51 3.71 8.98
C GLN A 110 3.66 4.16 9.90
N ALA A 111 3.53 3.99 11.22
CA ALA A 111 4.60 4.26 12.17
C ALA A 111 5.81 3.34 11.94
N VAL A 112 5.58 2.06 11.68
CA VAL A 112 6.64 1.10 11.31
C VAL A 112 7.32 1.53 10.00
N LEU A 113 6.56 1.86 8.95
CA LEU A 113 7.15 2.35 7.70
C LEU A 113 8.03 3.59 7.92
N ARG A 114 7.53 4.55 8.71
CA ARG A 114 8.27 5.78 9.02
C ARG A 114 9.55 5.50 9.82
N LEU A 115 9.51 4.55 10.75
CA LEU A 115 10.68 4.15 11.54
C LEU A 115 11.81 3.62 10.65
N HIS A 116 11.46 2.86 9.61
CA HIS A 116 12.42 2.32 8.62
C HIS A 116 12.69 3.28 7.45
N GLY A 117 12.16 4.51 7.48
CA GLY A 117 12.36 5.50 6.44
C GLY A 117 11.69 5.17 5.09
N SER A 118 10.73 4.25 5.08
CA SER A 118 9.88 3.97 3.92
C SER A 118 8.86 5.08 3.74
N VAL A 119 8.94 5.78 2.61
CA VAL A 119 8.08 6.93 2.30
C VAL A 119 7.03 6.65 1.23
N ASP A 120 7.22 5.57 0.47
CA ASP A 120 6.35 5.15 -0.63
C ASP A 120 5.32 4.14 -0.13
N TRP A 121 4.10 4.64 0.09
CA TRP A 121 2.99 3.83 0.57
C TRP A 121 1.67 4.26 -0.05
N LEU A 122 0.72 3.34 -0.06
CA LEU A 122 -0.63 3.53 -0.60
C LEU A 122 -1.65 2.91 0.36
N ILE A 123 -2.79 3.56 0.53
CA ILE A 123 -3.96 2.97 1.19
C ILE A 123 -5.00 2.70 0.10
N VAL A 124 -5.42 1.45 -0.04
CA VAL A 124 -6.48 1.04 -0.96
C VAL A 124 -7.74 0.75 -0.17
N VAL A 125 -8.77 1.57 -0.42
CA VAL A 125 -10.12 1.38 0.11
C VAL A 125 -10.98 0.76 -0.96
N VAL A 126 -11.41 -0.48 -0.77
CA VAL A 126 -12.28 -1.20 -1.70
C VAL A 126 -13.73 -1.00 -1.27
N GLU A 127 -14.51 -0.31 -2.08
CA GLU A 127 -15.95 -0.19 -1.87
C GLU A 127 -16.68 -1.38 -2.49
N SER A 128 -17.61 -1.98 -1.75
CA SER A 128 -18.50 -3.03 -2.26
C SER A 128 -19.95 -2.58 -2.14
N ASP A 129 -20.68 -2.59 -3.27
CA ASP A 129 -22.10 -2.24 -3.31
C ASP A 129 -22.98 -3.18 -2.47
N ASN A 130 -22.48 -4.39 -2.21
CA ASN A 130 -23.19 -5.43 -1.46
C ASN A 130 -23.18 -5.24 0.06
N LYS A 131 -22.27 -4.40 0.60
CA LYS A 131 -22.28 -4.06 2.03
C LYS A 131 -23.31 -2.96 2.24
N LYS A 132 -24.52 -3.34 2.65
CA LYS A 132 -25.62 -2.42 2.96
C LYS A 132 -25.11 -1.26 3.82
N LYS A 133 -24.94 -0.09 3.20
CA LYS A 133 -24.79 1.18 3.93
C LYS A 133 -26.06 1.32 4.76
N ASN A 134 -25.98 1.22 6.10
CA ASN A 134 -27.12 1.45 6.98
C ASN A 134 -27.62 2.89 6.79
N LYS A 135 -28.56 3.08 5.85
CA LYS A 135 -29.19 4.35 5.51
C LYS A 135 -30.26 4.68 6.54
N THR A 136 -29.85 5.22 7.69
CA THR A 136 -30.80 5.79 8.68
C THR A 136 -30.45 7.19 9.16
N ASN A 137 -29.57 7.94 8.48
CA ASN A 137 -29.24 9.30 8.90
C ASN A 137 -29.22 10.30 7.73
N ILE A 138 -30.05 11.34 7.88
CA ILE A 138 -30.38 12.41 6.91
C ILE A 138 -29.27 13.49 6.82
N LEU A 139 -28.16 13.32 7.52
CA LEU A 139 -27.03 14.25 7.49
C LEU A 139 -25.93 13.74 6.55
N PRO A 140 -25.27 14.61 5.76
CA PRO A 140 -24.09 14.24 4.99
C PRO A 140 -22.97 13.86 5.97
N ARG A 141 -22.80 12.55 6.21
CA ARG A 141 -21.62 12.06 6.92
C ARG A 141 -20.46 12.02 5.95
N THR A 142 -19.31 12.55 6.38
CA THR A 142 -18.03 12.33 5.69
C THR A 142 -17.80 10.84 5.49
N SER A 143 -17.44 10.45 4.27
CA SER A 143 -17.22 9.04 3.93
C SER A 143 -15.98 8.49 4.67
N ILE A 144 -15.85 7.16 4.74
CA ILE A 144 -14.61 6.54 5.28
C ILE A 144 -13.40 6.98 4.46
N VAL A 145 -13.53 7.07 3.13
CA VAL A 145 -12.48 7.56 2.24
C VAL A 145 -12.06 8.98 2.62
N ASP A 146 -13.01 9.87 2.90
CA ASP A 146 -12.71 11.25 3.33
C ASP A 146 -12.01 11.29 4.69
N LYS A 147 -12.40 10.41 5.63
CA LYS A 147 -11.76 10.31 6.95
C LYS A 147 -10.34 9.80 6.85
N ILE A 148 -10.11 8.74 6.06
CA ILE A 148 -8.78 8.20 5.81
C ILE A 148 -7.90 9.27 5.15
N ARG A 149 -8.41 9.96 4.13
CA ARG A 149 -7.67 11.06 3.49
C ARG A 149 -7.30 12.14 4.51
N ASN A 150 -8.24 12.53 5.36
CA ASN A 150 -8.00 13.55 6.38
C ASN A 150 -7.00 13.10 7.46
N ASP A 151 -7.00 11.82 7.83
CA ASP A 151 -6.13 11.28 8.87
C ASP A 151 -4.70 11.04 8.37
N PHE A 152 -4.54 10.60 7.11
CA PHE A 152 -3.25 10.12 6.58
C PHE A 152 -2.62 11.00 5.50
N CYS A 153 -3.41 11.81 4.77
CA CYS A 153 -2.93 12.61 3.63
C CYS A 153 -2.87 14.12 3.89
N ASN A 154 -3.45 14.63 4.97
CA ASN A 154 -3.60 16.08 5.24
C ASN A 154 -2.29 16.88 5.43
N LYS A 155 -1.11 16.24 5.34
CA LYS A 155 0.20 16.91 5.48
C LYS A 155 1.11 16.76 4.26
N GLN A 156 0.65 16.11 3.19
CA GLN A 156 1.42 15.93 1.97
C GLN A 156 0.70 16.67 0.84
N SER A 157 1.15 17.90 0.56
CA SER A 157 0.83 18.56 -0.72
C SER A 157 1.35 17.69 -1.85
N ASP A 158 0.50 17.39 -2.84
CA ASP A 158 0.76 16.64 -4.08
C ASP A 158 2.18 16.06 -4.20
N ARG A 159 2.35 14.81 -3.78
CA ARG A 159 3.47 13.96 -4.20
C ARG A 159 3.07 13.15 -5.41
#